data_AF-A0ABD0PEM4-F1
#
_entry.id   AF-A0ABD0PEM4-F1
#
_cell.length_a   1.000
_cell.length_b   1.000
_cell.length_c   1.000
_cell.angle_alpha   90.00
_cell.angle_beta   90.00
_cell.angle_gamma   90.00
#
_symmetry.space_group_name_H-M   'P 1'
#
loop_
_entity.id
_entity.type
_entity.pdbx_description
1 polymer ?
#
loop_
_entity_poly.entity_id
_entity_poly.type
_entity_poly.pdbx_seq_one_letter_code
_entity_poly.pdbx_strand_id
1 'polypeptide(L)'
;MLALVVEKLKKTKLTDCYTGAGDVNCDVCTERKYKAVKSCLVCLNSYCQDHLEEHESWFKGKRHNLTDATGPLQEMICQKHEKLFEVFCRTDQKCICVLCTMDEHKHHDTVSAAAQRTEKQ
;
A
#
# COMPACT_ATOMS: atom_id res chain seq x y z
N MET A 1 38.35 6.14 -17.35
CA MET A 1 38.28 4.79 -16.72
C MET A 1 37.63 5.00 -15.36
N LEU A 2 36.29 4.86 -15.27
CA LEU A 2 35.55 3.70 -14.71
C LEU A 2 35.73 3.62 -13.17
N ALA A 3 34.75 3.51 -12.29
CA ALA A 3 33.29 3.54 -12.30
C ALA A 3 32.87 3.67 -10.81
N LEU A 4 31.65 4.14 -10.56
CA LEU A 4 30.93 4.01 -9.29
C LEU A 4 30.99 2.58 -8.74
N VAL A 5 31.20 2.42 -7.43
CA VAL A 5 30.70 1.24 -6.71
C VAL A 5 30.27 1.63 -5.29
N VAL A 6 28.96 1.70 -5.11
CA VAL A 6 28.23 1.73 -3.84
C VAL A 6 28.22 0.30 -3.31
N GLU A 7 28.87 0.02 -2.18
CA GLU A 7 28.70 -1.28 -1.52
C GLU A 7 28.96 -1.13 -0.01
N LYS A 8 27.91 -0.82 0.76
CA LYS A 8 27.84 -1.15 2.20
C LYS A 8 26.39 -1.20 2.70
N LEU A 9 25.63 -2.14 2.17
CA LEU A 9 24.45 -2.67 2.85
C LEU A 9 24.68 -4.15 3.08
N LYS A 10 25.45 -4.47 4.13
CA LYS A 10 25.59 -5.84 4.63
C LYS A 10 25.07 -5.90 6.06
N LYS A 11 24.11 -6.83 6.21
CA LYS A 11 23.44 -7.32 7.42
C LYS A 11 22.36 -6.40 7.99
N THR A 12 21.13 -6.89 7.92
CA THR A 12 20.59 -7.66 9.05
C THR A 12 19.75 -8.80 8.50
N LYS A 13 20.16 -10.04 8.76
CA LYS A 13 19.24 -11.20 8.73
C LYS A 13 18.28 -10.94 9.88
N LEU A 14 17.11 -10.40 9.56
CA LEU A 14 16.10 -10.10 10.56
C LEU A 14 15.16 -11.31 10.67
N THR A 15 14.96 -11.71 11.91
CA THR A 15 14.27 -12.91 12.35
C THR A 15 12.89 -13.04 11.75
N ASP A 16 12.70 -14.11 10.97
CA ASP A 16 11.41 -14.58 10.47
C ASP A 16 10.55 -14.97 11.68
N CYS A 17 9.68 -14.05 12.10
CA CYS A 17 8.52 -14.42 12.88
C CYS A 17 7.53 -14.91 11.83
N TYR A 18 7.28 -16.22 11.77
CA TYR A 18 6.35 -16.83 10.82
C TYR A 18 4.97 -16.17 10.91
N THR A 19 4.79 -15.11 10.15
CA THR A 19 3.49 -14.62 9.75
C THR A 19 3.04 -15.56 8.63
N GLY A 20 1.85 -16.13 8.74
CA GLY A 20 1.36 -17.14 7.79
C GLY A 20 1.44 -16.62 6.36
N ALA A 21 1.48 -17.51 5.36
CA ALA A 21 1.46 -17.10 3.97
C ALA A 21 0.23 -16.19 3.71
N GLY A 22 0.48 -14.88 3.53
CA GLY A 22 -0.56 -13.86 3.36
C GLY A 22 -0.61 -12.77 4.45
N ASP A 23 0.14 -12.91 5.54
CA ASP A 23 0.17 -11.89 6.60
C ASP A 23 1.11 -10.72 6.26
N VAL A 24 0.63 -9.49 6.48
CA VAL A 24 1.37 -8.25 6.26
C VAL A 24 2.19 -7.89 7.50
N ASN A 25 3.42 -7.42 7.32
CA ASN A 25 4.27 -6.96 8.40
C ASN A 25 4.08 -5.46 8.69
N CYS A 26 4.28 -5.06 9.94
CA CYS A 26 4.30 -3.65 10.32
C CYS A 26 5.51 -2.93 9.72
N ASP A 27 5.28 -1.82 9.04
CA ASP A 27 6.33 -1.06 8.36
C ASP A 27 7.22 -0.28 9.36
N VAL A 28 6.65 0.13 10.50
CA VAL A 28 7.34 0.96 11.51
C VAL A 28 8.30 0.19 12.40
N CYS A 29 8.03 -1.08 12.72
CA CYS A 29 8.90 -1.86 13.61
C CYS A 29 10.31 -2.01 13.01
N THR A 30 11.36 -1.70 13.77
CA THR A 30 12.75 -1.73 13.27
C THR A 30 13.46 -3.05 13.53
N GLU A 31 13.29 -3.62 14.73
CA GLU A 31 13.93 -4.88 15.13
C GLU A 31 13.01 -6.07 14.85
N ARG A 32 11.98 -6.28 15.67
CA ARG A 32 11.05 -7.38 15.44
C ARG A 32 9.88 -6.89 14.61
N LYS A 33 9.71 -7.41 13.39
CA LYS A 33 8.53 -7.14 12.57
C LYS A 33 7.33 -7.91 13.14
N TYR A 34 6.34 -7.17 13.64
CA TYR A 34 5.07 -7.73 14.09
C TYR A 34 4.06 -7.75 12.94
N LYS A 35 3.08 -8.65 13.02
CA LYS A 35 1.95 -8.67 12.09
C LYS A 35 1.19 -7.34 12.15
N ALA A 36 0.96 -6.75 10.99
CA ALA A 36 0.10 -5.59 10.86
C ALA A 36 -1.37 -6.00 11.03
N VAL A 37 -2.12 -5.15 11.72
CA VAL A 37 -3.57 -5.29 11.92
C VAL A 37 -4.33 -4.38 10.97
N LYS A 38 -3.81 -3.18 10.70
CA LYS A 38 -4.40 -2.21 9.79
C LYS A 38 -3.36 -1.52 8.93
N SER A 39 -3.84 -0.98 7.82
CA SER A 39 -3.08 -0.26 6.83
C SER A 39 -3.73 1.11 6.59
N CYS A 40 -2.93 2.18 6.62
CA CYS A 40 -3.40 3.54 6.37
C CYS A 40 -3.26 3.87 4.89
N LEU A 41 -4.38 4.15 4.24
CA LEU A 41 -4.47 4.51 2.83
C LEU A 41 -3.89 5.89 2.51
N VAL A 42 -3.71 6.73 3.53
CA VAL A 42 -3.10 8.07 3.38
C VAL A 42 -1.59 8.01 3.56
N CYS A 43 -1.11 7.29 4.58
CA CYS A 43 0.32 7.15 4.87
C CYS A 43 0.99 6.06 4.02
N LEU A 44 0.20 5.20 3.38
CA LEU A 44 0.65 4.04 2.62
C LEU A 44 1.53 3.08 3.44
N ASN A 45 1.22 2.96 4.75
CA ASN A 45 1.93 2.12 5.71
C ASN A 45 0.98 1.18 6.46
N SER A 46 1.49 0.03 6.86
CA SER A 46 0.83 -0.99 7.67
C SER A 46 1.38 -0.99 9.09
N TYR A 47 0.49 -1.12 10.07
CA TYR A 47 0.78 -0.96 11.48
C TYR A 47 0.34 -2.19 12.28
N CYS A 48 1.19 -2.66 13.19
CA CYS A 48 0.76 -3.52 14.30
C CYS A 48 -0.09 -2.72 15.28
N GLN A 49 -0.68 -3.39 16.28
CA GLN A 49 -1.59 -2.76 17.24
C GLN A 49 -0.98 -1.53 17.93
N ASP A 50 0.23 -1.67 18.49
CA ASP A 50 0.88 -0.58 19.23
C ASP A 50 1.16 0.66 18.35
N HIS A 51 1.70 0.44 17.15
CA HIS A 51 1.97 1.55 16.22
C HIS A 51 0.69 2.13 15.59
N LEU A 52 -0.40 1.35 15.54
CA LEU A 52 -1.70 1.85 15.13
C LEU A 52 -2.27 2.80 16.19
N GLU A 53 -2.16 2.45 17.48
CA GLU A 53 -2.61 3.32 18.57
C GLU A 53 -1.82 4.63 18.61
N GLU A 54 -0.51 4.58 18.39
CA GLU A 54 0.33 5.78 18.27
C GLU A 54 -0.09 6.64 17.08
N HIS A 55 -0.32 6.02 15.91
CA HIS A 55 -0.81 6.69 14.72
C HIS A 55 -2.16 7.38 14.96
N GLU A 56 -3.15 6.64 15.46
CA GLU A 56 -4.47 7.21 15.78
C GLU A 56 -4.35 8.33 16.83
N SER A 57 -3.38 8.23 17.74
CA SER A 57 -3.14 9.25 18.76
C SER A 57 -2.58 10.55 18.19
N TRP A 58 -1.66 10.49 17.23
CA TRP A 58 -1.15 11.67 16.53
C TRP A 58 -2.18 12.30 15.59
N PHE A 59 -3.05 11.48 14.99
CA PHE A 59 -4.04 11.92 14.01
C PHE A 59 -5.46 12.09 14.58
N LYS A 60 -5.64 12.22 15.91
CA LYS A 60 -6.96 12.36 16.58
C LYS A 60 -7.88 13.42 15.97
N GLY A 61 -7.33 14.48 15.37
CA GLY A 61 -8.08 15.57 14.72
C GLY A 61 -8.32 15.40 13.20
N LYS A 62 -7.61 14.49 12.53
CA LYS A 62 -7.72 14.21 11.09
C LYS A 62 -7.61 12.71 10.88
N ARG A 63 -8.71 11.99 11.07
CA ARG A 63 -8.73 10.53 10.89
C ARG A 63 -8.30 10.18 9.48
N HIS A 64 -7.19 9.47 9.37
CA HIS A 64 -6.81 8.85 8.11
C HIS A 64 -7.68 7.60 7.86
N ASN A 65 -7.88 7.28 6.59
CA ASN A 65 -8.62 6.08 6.19
C ASN A 65 -7.75 4.84 6.48
N LEU A 66 -8.21 4.01 7.41
CA LEU A 66 -7.57 2.76 7.79
C LEU A 66 -8.39 1.58 7.25
N THR A 67 -7.72 0.59 6.70
CA THR A 67 -8.31 -0.68 6.23
C THR A 67 -7.62 -1.86 6.90
N ASP A 68 -8.24 -3.04 6.92
CA ASP A 68 -7.61 -4.26 7.44
C ASP A 68 -6.39 -4.63 6.58
N ALA A 69 -5.33 -5.11 7.24
CA ALA A 69 -4.09 -5.52 6.58
C ALA A 69 -4.21 -6.94 6.00
N THR A 70 -5.12 -7.13 5.04
CA THR A 70 -5.44 -8.45 4.43
C THR A 70 -4.51 -8.86 3.28
N GLY A 71 -3.51 -8.05 2.95
CA GLY A 71 -2.54 -8.28 1.89
C GLY A 71 -1.60 -7.07 1.72
N PRO A 72 -0.47 -7.21 1.01
CA PRO A 72 0.52 -6.14 0.90
C PRO A 72 -0.09 -4.87 0.29
N LEU A 73 0.07 -3.73 0.97
CA LEU A 73 -0.42 -2.44 0.46
C LEU A 73 0.14 -2.11 -0.93
N GLN A 74 1.37 -2.55 -1.22
CA GLN A 74 2.03 -2.33 -2.51
C GLN A 74 1.26 -2.92 -3.69
N GLU A 75 0.46 -3.96 -3.49
CA GLU A 75 -0.40 -4.52 -4.54
C GLU A 75 -1.59 -3.62 -4.88
N MET A 76 -1.96 -2.70 -3.98
CA MET A 76 -3.04 -1.72 -4.16
C MET A 76 -2.53 -0.35 -4.63
N ILE A 77 -1.22 -0.20 -4.85
CA ILE A 77 -0.57 1.07 -5.18
C ILE A 77 -0.01 1.01 -6.60
N CYS A 78 -0.31 2.03 -7.39
CA CYS A 78 0.30 2.28 -8.68
C CYS A 78 1.79 2.56 -8.51
N GLN A 79 2.64 1.68 -9.03
CA GLN A 79 4.10 1.81 -8.93
C GLN A 79 4.65 3.04 -9.68
N LYS A 80 3.94 3.53 -10.71
CA LYS A 80 4.36 4.69 -11.50
C LYS A 80 4.10 6.02 -10.78
N HIS A 81 3.03 6.07 -9.99
CA HIS A 81 2.50 7.33 -9.44
C HIS A 81 2.44 7.34 -7.91
N GLU A 82 2.71 6.20 -7.26
CA GLU A 82 2.65 6.02 -5.81
C GLU A 82 1.28 6.42 -5.24
N LYS A 83 0.22 6.14 -5.99
CA LYS A 83 -1.19 6.42 -5.65
C LYS A 83 -2.00 5.13 -5.64
N LEU A 84 -3.04 5.10 -4.81
CA LEU A 84 -3.94 3.96 -4.74
C LEU A 84 -4.68 3.73 -6.05
N PHE A 85 -5.01 2.47 -6.31
CA PHE A 85 -5.88 2.08 -7.39
C PHE A 85 -7.35 2.37 -7.06
N GLU A 86 -7.77 3.60 -7.30
CA GLU A 86 -9.11 4.10 -7.00
C GLU A 86 -10.06 4.06 -8.21
N VAL A 87 -9.54 3.76 -9.40
CA VAL A 87 -10.28 3.77 -10.67
C VAL A 87 -10.20 2.40 -11.33
N PHE A 88 -11.29 1.95 -11.96
CA PHE A 88 -11.31 0.78 -12.81
C PHE A 88 -11.43 1.20 -14.28
N CYS A 89 -10.44 0.85 -15.09
CA CYS A 89 -10.49 0.96 -16.54
C CYS A 89 -11.24 -0.24 -17.10
N ARG A 90 -12.43 0.00 -17.68
CA ARG A 90 -13.26 -1.04 -18.30
C ARG A 90 -12.69 -1.50 -19.64
N THR A 91 -12.07 -0.58 -20.40
CA THR A 91 -11.40 -0.91 -21.67
C THR A 91 -10.30 -1.95 -21.49
N ASP A 92 -9.44 -1.77 -20.48
CA ASP A 92 -8.32 -2.69 -20.22
C ASP A 92 -8.62 -3.75 -19.14
N GLN A 93 -9.78 -3.65 -18.50
CA GLN A 93 -10.21 -4.47 -17.36
C GLN A 93 -9.20 -4.49 -16.20
N LYS A 94 -8.70 -3.31 -15.82
CA LYS A 94 -7.65 -3.15 -14.79
C LYS A 94 -7.96 -2.04 -13.81
N CYS A 95 -7.56 -2.24 -12.55
CA CYS A 95 -7.53 -1.16 -11.57
C CYS A 95 -6.31 -0.27 -11.80
N ILE A 96 -6.52 1.05 -11.84
CA ILE A 96 -5.53 2.08 -12.11
C ILE A 96 -5.69 3.23 -11.11
N CYS A 97 -4.67 4.08 -10.97
CA CYS A 97 -4.78 5.26 -10.11
C CYS A 97 -5.37 6.45 -10.88
N VAL A 98 -5.78 7.49 -10.17
CA VAL A 98 -6.36 8.69 -10.79
C VAL A 98 -5.41 9.36 -11.80
N LEU A 99 -4.10 9.35 -11.57
CA LEU A 99 -3.15 9.95 -12.52
C LEU A 99 -3.03 9.16 -13.82
N CYS A 100 -3.15 7.83 -13.77
CA CYS A 100 -3.21 7.00 -14.96
C CYS A 100 -4.39 7.36 -15.89
N THR A 101 -5.49 7.89 -15.35
CA THR A 101 -6.63 8.38 -16.15
C THR A 101 -6.32 9.67 -16.91
N MET A 102 -5.28 10.41 -16.54
CA MET A 102 -4.86 11.63 -17.23
C MET A 102 -3.75 11.37 -18.26
N ASP A 103 -3.03 10.25 -18.10
CA ASP A 103 -1.94 9.82 -18.96
C ASP A 103 -2.39 8.71 -19.95
N GLU A 104 -2.02 7.46 -19.64
CA GLU A 104 -2.14 6.31 -20.54
C GLU A 104 -3.60 5.92 -20.81
N HIS A 105 -4.52 6.21 -19.88
CA HIS A 105 -5.93 5.83 -19.97
C HIS A 105 -6.86 7.02 -20.23
N LYS A 106 -6.34 8.14 -20.76
CA LYS A 106 -7.08 9.39 -20.97
C LYS A 106 -8.37 9.28 -21.77
N HIS A 107 -8.43 8.33 -22.69
CA HIS A 107 -9.59 8.13 -23.58
C HIS A 107 -10.28 6.78 -23.36
N HIS A 108 -9.94 6.08 -22.28
CA HIS A 108 -10.54 4.79 -21.96
C HIS A 108 -11.83 4.98 -21.18
N ASP A 109 -12.72 3.99 -21.26
CA ASP A 109 -13.90 3.94 -20.40
C ASP A 109 -13.44 3.61 -18.98
N THR A 110 -13.60 4.55 -18.07
CA THR A 110 -13.15 4.42 -16.68
C THR A 110 -14.28 4.78 -15.71
N VAL A 111 -14.34 4.05 -14.60
CA VAL A 111 -15.29 4.29 -13.51
C VAL A 111 -14.56 4.21 -12.18
N SER A 112 -15.15 4.75 -11.10
CA SER A 112 -14.56 4.55 -9.79
C SER A 112 -14.54 3.05 -9.42
N ALA A 113 -13.50 2.61 -8.73
CA ALA A 113 -13.40 1.22 -8.27
C ALA A 113 -14.57 0.85 -7.33
N ALA A 114 -15.12 1.83 -6.61
CA ALA A 114 -16.32 1.64 -5.79
C ALA A 114 -17.57 1.37 -6.66
N ALA A 115 -17.82 2.17 -7.70
CA ALA A 115 -18.97 1.99 -8.59
C ALA A 115 -18.92 0.65 -9.34
N GLN A 116 -17.74 0.25 -9.82
CA GLN A 116 -17.57 -1.03 -10.51
C GLN A 116 -17.94 -2.24 -9.62
N ARG A 117 -17.66 -2.17 -8.31
CA ARG A 117 -18.02 -3.25 -7.37
C ARG A 117 -19.52 -3.36 -7.16
N THR A 118 -20.25 -2.24 -7.20
CA THR A 118 -21.71 -2.24 -7.06
C THR A 118 -22.43 -2.73 -8.32
N GLU A 119 -21.83 -2.62 -9.51
CA GLU A 119 -22.43 -3.12 -10.76
C GLU A 119 -22.23 -4.63 -10.98
N LYS A 120 -21.25 -5.23 -10.30
CA LYS A 120 -20.96 -6.68 -10.38
C LYS A 120 -21.63 -7.50 -9.27
N GLN A 121 -22.45 -6.87 -8.43
CA GLN A 121 -23.21 -7.50 -7.37
C GLN A 121 -24.66 -7.68 -7.81
#